data_AF-A0A968L3W4-F1
#
_entry.id   AF-A0A968L3W4-F1
#
_cell.length_a   1.000
_cell.length_b   1.000
_cell.length_c   1.000
_cell.angle_alpha   90.00
_cell.angle_beta   90.00
_cell.angle_gamma   90.00
#
_symmetry.space_group_name_H-M   'P 1'
#
loop_
_entity.id
_entity.type
_entity.pdbx_description
1 polymer ?
#
loop_
_entity_poly.entity_id
_entity_poly.type
_entity_poly.pdbx_seq_one_letter_code
_entity_poly.pdbx_strand_id
1 'polypeptide(L)'
;DGSGTTSIFTTYLDHENADWSAQVGAGKEVSWPAGVGGQGNDGVAAAISQNDGGLGYVELSYAIENGLSVAKIVNEDGNAIEPTLESTAAAADGITIPDDLRFNILDVGGDGYPIAGATWILAYTCGYDAAKADALKAFIRWSLEEGDSIAQELLYAPIGDALQAKALANVDRINEEG
;
A
#
# COMPACT_ATOMS: atom_id res chain seq x y z
N ASP A 1 -13.45 -8.38 4.88
CA ASP A 1 -13.10 -7.53 6.04
C ASP A 1 -12.77 -6.13 5.54
N GLY A 2 -12.81 -5.12 6.41
CA GLY A 2 -12.35 -3.79 6.05
C GLY A 2 -10.84 -3.80 5.79
N SER A 3 -10.45 -3.63 4.53
CA SER A 3 -9.09 -3.94 4.07
C SER A 3 -8.40 -2.74 3.43
N GLY A 4 -7.12 -2.53 3.79
CA GLY A 4 -6.26 -1.55 3.13
C GLY A 4 -5.99 -1.91 1.67
N THR A 5 -5.78 -3.20 1.37
CA THR A 5 -5.62 -3.71 0.00
C THR A 5 -6.87 -3.42 -0.84
N THR A 6 -8.07 -3.63 -0.27
CA THR A 6 -9.33 -3.27 -0.92
C THR A 6 -9.40 -1.76 -1.18
N SER A 7 -8.99 -0.94 -0.22
CA SER A 7 -8.94 0.52 -0.40
C SER A 7 -8.04 0.92 -1.56
N ILE A 8 -6.82 0.39 -1.65
CA ILE A 8 -5.87 0.69 -2.73
C ILE A 8 -6.45 0.25 -4.08
N PHE A 9 -6.88 -1.02 -4.18
CA PHE A 9 -7.40 -1.58 -5.42
C PHE A 9 -8.65 -0.85 -5.93
N THR A 10 -9.60 -0.55 -5.04
CA THR A 10 -10.82 0.16 -5.44
C THR A 10 -10.58 1.64 -5.71
N THR A 11 -9.58 2.27 -5.08
CA THR A 11 -9.16 3.65 -5.42
C THR A 11 -8.58 3.71 -6.84
N TYR A 12 -7.75 2.74 -7.21
CA TYR A 12 -7.27 2.61 -8.59
C TYR A 12 -8.44 2.42 -9.58
N LEU A 13 -9.38 1.50 -9.30
CA LEU A 13 -10.51 1.27 -10.20
C LEU A 13 -11.46 2.47 -10.31
N ASP A 14 -11.71 3.17 -9.20
CA ASP A 14 -12.50 4.41 -9.17
C ASP A 14 -11.85 5.51 -10.02
N HIS A 15 -10.52 5.59 -10.00
CA HIS A 15 -9.76 6.54 -10.81
C HIS A 15 -9.79 6.20 -12.30
N GLU A 16 -9.52 4.95 -12.66
CA GLU A 16 -9.32 4.52 -14.05
C GLU A 16 -10.61 4.20 -14.81
N ASN A 17 -11.71 3.93 -14.10
CA ASN A 17 -12.93 3.44 -14.71
C ASN A 17 -14.17 4.23 -14.27
N ALA A 18 -14.69 5.04 -15.19
CA ALA A 18 -15.87 5.88 -14.95
C ALA A 18 -17.13 5.08 -14.58
N ASP A 19 -17.33 3.89 -15.15
CA ASP A 19 -18.49 3.03 -14.82
C ASP A 19 -18.34 2.45 -13.41
N TRP A 20 -17.13 2.05 -13.02
CA TRP A 20 -16.83 1.64 -11.65
C TRP A 20 -17.06 2.78 -10.67
N SER A 21 -16.56 3.97 -10.98
CA SER A 21 -16.72 5.15 -10.13
C SER A 21 -18.19 5.51 -9.89
N ALA A 22 -19.00 5.45 -10.95
CA ALA A 22 -20.42 5.75 -10.86
C ALA A 22 -21.23 4.72 -10.05
N GLN A 23 -20.75 3.46 -9.94
CA GLN A 23 -21.54 2.35 -9.39
C GLN A 23 -21.04 1.81 -8.05
N VAL A 24 -19.71 1.78 -7.86
CA VAL A 24 -19.06 1.10 -6.74
C VAL A 24 -18.24 2.07 -5.89
N GLY A 25 -17.44 2.92 -6.54
CA GLY A 25 -16.53 3.84 -5.88
C GLY A 25 -15.34 3.16 -5.19
N ALA A 26 -14.73 3.87 -4.25
CA ALA A 26 -13.54 3.43 -3.51
C ALA A 26 -13.76 3.37 -1.99
N GLY A 27 -13.08 2.44 -1.33
CA GLY A 27 -13.06 2.35 0.12
C GLY A 27 -12.50 1.04 0.66
N LYS A 28 -12.38 0.96 2.00
CA LYS A 28 -11.96 -0.28 2.68
C LYS A 28 -13.01 -1.39 2.58
N GLU A 29 -14.26 -1.01 2.35
CA GLU A 29 -15.39 -1.89 2.08
C GLU A 29 -16.25 -1.21 1.00
N VAL A 30 -16.68 -1.98 0.00
CA VAL A 30 -17.55 -1.52 -1.08
C VAL A 30 -18.63 -2.56 -1.34
N SER A 31 -19.71 -2.15 -1.99
CA SER A 31 -20.76 -3.07 -2.42
C SER A 31 -20.34 -3.76 -3.71
N TRP A 32 -19.59 -4.86 -3.58
CA TRP A 32 -19.09 -5.65 -4.70
C TRP A 32 -20.23 -6.15 -5.60
N PRO A 33 -20.18 -5.91 -6.93
CA PRO A 33 -21.19 -6.41 -7.86
C PRO A 33 -21.25 -7.94 -7.93
N ALA A 34 -20.10 -8.60 -7.72
CA ALA A 34 -19.93 -10.05 -7.72
C ALA A 34 -18.63 -10.44 -7.01
N GLY A 35 -18.42 -11.74 -6.80
CA GLY A 35 -17.19 -12.32 -6.26
C GLY A 35 -17.42 -13.13 -4.99
N VAL A 36 -16.36 -13.80 -4.54
CA VAL A 36 -16.31 -14.53 -3.28
C VAL A 36 -15.40 -13.76 -2.33
N GLY A 37 -15.85 -13.55 -1.09
CA GLY A 37 -15.03 -12.89 -0.07
C GLY A 37 -13.97 -13.83 0.51
N GLY A 38 -12.72 -13.42 0.49
CA GLY A 38 -11.63 -13.99 1.29
C GLY A 38 -11.34 -13.10 2.50
N GLN A 39 -11.00 -13.70 3.64
CA GLN A 39 -10.60 -12.94 4.84
C GLN A 39 -9.09 -12.66 4.79
N GLY A 40 -8.72 -11.39 4.70
CA GLY A 40 -7.32 -10.97 4.55
C GLY A 40 -6.66 -11.47 3.26
N ASN A 41 -5.37 -11.15 3.05
CA ASN A 41 -4.64 -11.60 1.87
C ASN A 41 -4.54 -13.14 1.80
N ASP A 42 -4.34 -13.82 2.92
CA ASP A 42 -4.28 -15.29 2.97
C ASP A 42 -5.58 -15.93 2.47
N GLY A 43 -6.73 -15.42 2.91
CA GLY A 43 -8.02 -15.94 2.50
C GLY A 43 -8.30 -15.70 1.01
N VAL A 44 -7.88 -14.56 0.47
CA VAL A 44 -8.01 -14.27 -0.97
C VAL A 44 -7.05 -15.15 -1.78
N ALA A 45 -5.78 -15.27 -1.37
CA ALA A 45 -4.79 -16.13 -2.04
C ALA A 45 -5.24 -17.60 -2.07
N ALA A 46 -5.75 -18.11 -0.94
CA ALA A 46 -6.32 -19.46 -0.87
C ALA A 46 -7.53 -19.62 -1.80
N ALA A 47 -8.42 -18.63 -1.87
CA ALA A 47 -9.57 -18.66 -2.77
C ALA A 47 -9.14 -18.67 -4.25
N ILE A 48 -8.11 -17.88 -4.63
CA ILE A 48 -7.56 -17.91 -5.99
C ILE A 48 -7.02 -19.31 -6.30
N SER A 49 -6.18 -19.88 -5.44
CA SER A 49 -5.56 -21.19 -5.66
C SER A 49 -6.56 -22.35 -5.71
N GLN A 50 -7.66 -22.28 -4.98
CA GLN A 50 -8.66 -23.35 -4.91
C GLN A 50 -9.67 -23.34 -6.07
N ASN A 51 -9.73 -22.25 -6.85
CA ASN A 51 -10.69 -22.10 -7.93
C ASN A 51 -9.95 -22.00 -9.27
N ASP A 52 -10.11 -23.01 -10.13
CA ASP A 52 -9.54 -22.99 -11.47
C ASP A 52 -10.04 -21.76 -12.25
N GLY A 53 -9.11 -20.92 -12.71
CA GLY A 53 -9.41 -19.65 -13.37
C GLY A 53 -9.76 -18.50 -12.41
N GLY A 54 -9.51 -18.66 -11.11
CA GLY A 54 -9.69 -17.64 -10.10
C GLY A 54 -8.88 -16.38 -10.39
N LEU A 55 -9.51 -15.21 -10.23
CA LEU A 55 -8.88 -13.90 -10.31
C LEU A 55 -9.20 -13.14 -9.03
N GLY A 56 -8.19 -12.50 -8.46
CA GLY A 56 -8.33 -11.66 -7.28
C GLY A 56 -7.17 -10.69 -7.15
N TYR A 57 -7.20 -9.92 -6.07
CA TYR A 57 -6.16 -8.96 -5.73
C TYR A 57 -5.60 -9.28 -4.35
N VAL A 58 -4.28 -9.31 -4.24
CA VAL A 58 -3.53 -9.49 -2.99
C VAL A 58 -2.34 -8.55 -3.01
N GLU A 59 -1.77 -8.29 -1.84
CA GLU A 59 -0.44 -7.67 -1.75
C GLU A 59 0.61 -8.61 -2.39
N LEU A 60 1.64 -8.03 -3.02
CA LEU A 60 2.60 -8.74 -3.87
C LEU A 60 3.35 -9.86 -3.15
N SER A 61 3.74 -9.67 -1.88
CA SER A 61 4.41 -10.72 -1.09
C SER A 61 3.56 -11.98 -1.02
N TYR A 62 2.24 -11.85 -0.83
CA TYR A 62 1.33 -12.98 -0.77
C TYR A 62 1.20 -13.71 -2.10
N ALA A 63 1.24 -13.00 -3.22
CA ALA A 63 1.27 -13.63 -4.54
C ALA A 63 2.57 -14.44 -4.72
N ILE A 64 3.71 -13.88 -4.34
CA ILE A 64 5.02 -14.52 -4.47
C ILE A 64 5.12 -15.76 -3.56
N GLU A 65 4.81 -15.61 -2.27
CA GLU A 65 4.89 -16.67 -1.27
C GLU A 65 3.96 -17.85 -1.58
N ASN A 66 2.79 -17.58 -2.17
CA ASN A 66 1.83 -18.62 -2.57
C ASN A 66 2.04 -19.13 -4.01
N GLY A 67 3.06 -18.64 -4.72
CA GLY A 67 3.35 -19.05 -6.10
C GLY A 67 2.23 -18.71 -7.10
N LEU A 68 1.48 -17.64 -6.84
CA LEU A 68 0.41 -17.17 -7.72
C LEU A 68 0.99 -16.50 -8.97
N SER A 69 0.34 -16.70 -10.11
CA SER A 69 0.63 -15.91 -11.30
C SER A 69 0.12 -14.48 -11.12
N VAL A 70 0.94 -13.50 -11.51
CA VAL A 70 0.60 -12.08 -11.46
C VAL A 70 0.31 -11.54 -12.86
N ALA A 71 -0.61 -10.58 -12.94
CA ALA A 71 -0.92 -9.91 -14.19
C ALA A 71 -0.04 -8.67 -14.39
N LYS A 72 0.32 -8.38 -15.64
CA LYS A 72 0.84 -7.07 -16.01
C LYS A 72 -0.32 -6.09 -16.15
N ILE A 73 -0.16 -4.88 -15.66
CA ILE A 73 -1.16 -3.82 -15.77
C ILE A 73 -0.57 -2.70 -16.62
N VAL A 74 -1.40 -2.15 -17.51
CA VAL A 74 -1.04 -1.02 -18.36
C VAL A 74 -1.10 0.24 -17.51
N ASN A 75 0.01 0.97 -17.44
CA ASN A 75 0.11 2.23 -16.71
C ASN A 75 -0.31 3.43 -17.58
N GLU A 76 -0.27 4.65 -17.04
CA GLU A 76 -0.78 5.87 -17.70
C GLU A 76 -0.09 6.14 -19.06
N ASP A 77 1.19 5.77 -19.17
CA ASP A 77 1.97 5.92 -20.41
C ASP A 77 1.70 4.80 -21.45
N GLY A 78 0.83 3.84 -21.12
CA GLY A 78 0.49 2.71 -22.00
C GLY A 78 1.45 1.52 -21.91
N ASN A 79 2.35 1.49 -20.91
CA ASN A 79 3.31 0.40 -20.74
C ASN A 79 2.70 -0.74 -19.91
N ALA A 80 2.84 -1.98 -20.35
CA ALA A 80 2.43 -3.16 -19.59
C ALA A 80 3.49 -3.53 -18.54
N ILE A 81 3.26 -3.12 -17.30
CA ILE A 81 4.22 -3.27 -16.19
C ILE A 81 3.88 -4.49 -15.34
N GLU A 82 4.90 -5.26 -15.00
CA GLU A 82 4.82 -6.40 -14.09
C GLU A 82 5.07 -5.92 -12.64
N PRO A 83 4.34 -6.43 -11.63
CA PRO A 83 4.55 -6.01 -10.26
C PRO A 83 5.84 -6.61 -9.72
N THR A 84 6.80 -5.76 -9.37
CA THR A 84 8.08 -6.08 -8.73
C THR A 84 8.39 -5.03 -7.67
N LEU A 85 9.43 -5.24 -6.85
CA LEU A 85 9.87 -4.20 -5.91
C LEU A 85 10.33 -2.94 -6.64
N GLU A 86 10.99 -3.12 -7.79
CA GLU A 86 11.48 -2.03 -8.63
C GLU A 86 10.32 -1.22 -9.22
N SER A 87 9.31 -1.87 -9.82
CA SER A 87 8.15 -1.17 -10.37
C SER A 87 7.23 -0.60 -9.30
N THR A 88 7.21 -1.18 -8.10
CA THR A 88 6.50 -0.61 -6.93
C THR A 88 7.20 0.66 -6.43
N ALA A 89 8.54 0.65 -6.35
CA ALA A 89 9.30 1.85 -5.99
C ALA A 89 9.13 2.95 -7.04
N ALA A 90 9.24 2.61 -8.33
CA ALA A 90 9.07 3.54 -9.44
C ALA A 90 7.65 4.15 -9.48
N ALA A 91 6.63 3.46 -8.97
CA ALA A 91 5.27 4.00 -8.89
C ALA A 91 5.16 5.21 -7.95
N ALA A 92 6.04 5.32 -6.95
CA ALA A 92 6.08 6.45 -6.04
C ALA A 92 6.90 7.63 -6.59
N ASP A 93 7.58 7.48 -7.73
CA ASP A 93 8.36 8.55 -8.33
C ASP A 93 7.45 9.68 -8.84
N GLY A 94 7.78 10.91 -8.48
CA GLY A 94 7.06 12.10 -8.95
C GLY A 94 5.75 12.41 -8.22
N ILE A 95 5.31 11.58 -7.26
CA ILE A 95 4.13 11.91 -6.45
C ILE A 95 4.42 13.10 -5.52
N THR A 96 3.43 13.96 -5.34
CA THR A 96 3.52 15.04 -4.34
C THR A 96 3.07 14.51 -2.98
N ILE A 97 4.01 14.47 -2.02
CA ILE A 97 3.74 13.97 -0.67
C ILE A 97 3.33 15.14 0.25
N PRO A 98 2.09 15.19 0.73
CA PRO A 98 1.64 16.24 1.65
C PRO A 98 2.25 16.07 3.04
N ASP A 99 2.27 17.15 3.84
CA ASP A 99 2.88 17.12 5.18
C ASP A 99 2.13 16.23 6.19
N ASP A 100 0.84 16.02 5.96
CA ASP A 100 0.00 15.11 6.75
C ASP A 100 0.07 13.65 6.27
N LEU A 101 0.89 13.37 5.27
CA LEU A 101 1.15 12.04 4.70
C LEU A 101 -0.10 11.33 4.13
N ARG A 102 -1.21 12.04 3.91
CA ARG A 102 -2.42 11.45 3.33
C ARG A 102 -2.41 11.60 1.81
N PHE A 103 -1.98 10.56 1.11
CA PHE A 103 -1.90 10.56 -0.35
C PHE A 103 -2.30 9.20 -0.93
N ASN A 104 -2.64 9.21 -2.22
CA ASN A 104 -2.77 8.03 -3.07
C ASN A 104 -1.64 8.04 -4.10
N ILE A 105 -1.31 6.87 -4.64
CA ILE A 105 -0.40 6.71 -5.77
C ILE A 105 -1.28 6.42 -6.98
N LEU A 106 -1.44 7.41 -7.86
CA LEU A 106 -2.29 7.40 -9.05
C LEU A 106 -1.52 8.06 -10.21
N ASP A 107 -2.06 7.98 -11.43
CA ASP A 107 -1.44 8.54 -12.65
C ASP A 107 0.00 8.03 -12.87
N VAL A 108 0.25 6.77 -12.49
CA VAL A 108 1.60 6.18 -12.54
C VAL A 108 2.01 5.96 -13.98
N GLY A 109 3.13 6.55 -14.39
CA GLY A 109 3.76 6.38 -15.71
C GLY A 109 5.10 5.65 -15.64
N GLY A 110 5.88 5.73 -16.71
CA GLY A 110 7.24 5.19 -16.83
C GLY A 110 7.28 3.67 -16.63
N ASP A 111 8.15 3.23 -15.71
CA ASP A 111 8.33 1.84 -15.31
C ASP A 111 7.51 1.47 -14.06
N GLY A 112 6.65 2.37 -13.58
CA GLY A 112 5.87 2.20 -12.36
C GLY A 112 4.66 1.28 -12.52
N TYR A 113 4.44 0.40 -11.54
CA TYR A 113 3.24 -0.44 -11.50
C TYR A 113 2.04 0.37 -10.99
N PRO A 114 0.91 0.41 -11.71
CA PRO A 114 -0.13 1.40 -11.46
C PRO A 114 -1.05 1.09 -10.27
N ILE A 115 -0.97 -0.11 -9.70
CA ILE A 115 -1.72 -0.48 -8.49
C ILE A 115 -0.73 -0.59 -7.32
N ALA A 116 -0.26 0.56 -6.84
CA ALA A 116 0.66 0.68 -5.71
C ALA A 116 0.03 1.49 -4.58
N GLY A 117 0.54 1.33 -3.36
CA GLY A 117 0.06 2.10 -2.22
C GLY A 117 1.03 2.12 -1.06
N ALA A 118 0.92 3.15 -0.23
CA ALA A 118 1.63 3.24 1.03
C ALA A 118 0.83 2.58 2.17
N THR A 119 1.51 2.30 3.28
CA THR A 119 0.89 1.90 4.55
C THR A 119 1.25 2.89 5.64
N TRP A 120 0.41 3.01 6.67
CA TRP A 120 0.55 4.02 7.71
C TRP A 120 0.60 3.41 9.10
N ILE A 121 1.48 3.96 9.92
CA ILE A 121 1.46 3.80 11.38
C ILE A 121 0.70 4.99 11.96
N LEU A 122 -0.31 4.72 12.79
CA LEU A 122 -1.03 5.75 13.54
C LEU A 122 -0.52 5.79 14.97
N ALA A 123 -0.10 6.97 15.43
CA ALA A 123 0.34 7.23 16.80
C ALA A 123 -0.28 8.53 17.31
N TYR A 124 -0.60 8.58 18.61
CA TYR A 124 -1.23 9.74 19.22
C TYR A 124 -0.24 10.87 19.50
N THR A 125 -0.71 12.11 19.47
CA THR A 125 0.06 13.30 19.88
C THR A 125 0.10 13.50 21.39
N CYS A 126 -0.65 12.72 22.17
CA CYS A 126 -0.65 12.74 23.64
C CYS A 126 -1.01 11.38 24.24
N GLY A 127 -0.90 11.27 25.57
CA GLY A 127 -1.45 10.16 26.34
C GLY A 127 -0.50 8.97 26.48
N TYR A 128 0.76 9.13 26.12
CA TYR A 128 1.82 8.18 26.44
C TYR A 128 2.63 8.69 27.65
N ASP A 129 3.08 7.77 28.50
CA ASP A 129 4.18 8.10 29.40
C ASP A 129 5.47 8.31 28.60
N ALA A 130 6.42 9.07 29.17
CA ALA A 130 7.64 9.47 28.49
C ALA A 130 8.46 8.27 27.97
N ALA A 131 8.60 7.21 28.78
CA ALA A 131 9.38 6.04 28.39
C ALA A 131 8.75 5.30 27.20
N LYS A 132 7.42 5.21 27.17
CA LYS A 132 6.67 4.60 26.06
C LYS A 132 6.72 5.45 24.79
N ALA A 133 6.63 6.78 24.92
CA ALA A 133 6.78 7.70 23.81
C ALA A 133 8.19 7.60 23.19
N ASP A 134 9.22 7.61 24.02
CA ASP A 134 10.62 7.51 23.57
C ASP A 134 10.89 6.18 22.87
N ALA A 135 10.40 5.07 23.43
CA ALA A 135 10.55 3.75 22.82
C ALA A 135 9.81 3.65 21.47
N LEU A 136 8.59 4.20 21.37
CA LEU A 136 7.82 4.20 20.13
C LEU A 136 8.50 5.05 19.05
N LYS A 137 8.97 6.26 19.41
CA LYS A 137 9.73 7.12 18.50
C LYS A 137 11.01 6.42 18.02
N ALA A 138 11.77 5.83 18.92
CA ALA A 138 13.01 5.13 18.59
C ALA A 138 12.76 3.95 17.64
N PHE A 139 11.71 3.16 17.90
CA PHE A 139 11.33 2.04 17.02
C PHE A 139 10.98 2.53 15.61
N ILE A 140 10.09 3.52 15.48
CA ILE A 140 9.66 4.00 14.16
C ILE A 140 10.83 4.67 13.42
N ARG A 141 11.68 5.45 14.10
CA ARG A 141 12.89 6.03 13.49
C ARG A 141 13.81 4.94 12.96
N TRP A 142 14.12 3.94 13.79
CA TRP A 142 14.95 2.82 13.37
C TRP A 142 14.35 2.07 12.18
N SER A 143 13.03 1.83 12.17
CA SER A 143 12.36 1.20 11.03
C SER A 143 12.45 2.03 9.75
N LEU A 144 12.41 3.36 9.85
CA LEU A 144 12.53 4.25 8.70
C LEU A 144 13.99 4.37 8.21
N GLU A 145 14.97 4.40 9.11
CA GLU A 145 16.37 4.70 8.79
C GLU A 145 17.20 3.45 8.49
N GLU A 146 16.91 2.32 9.14
CA GLU A 146 17.71 1.09 9.11
C GLU A 146 16.91 -0.13 8.62
N GLY A 147 15.60 0.03 8.37
CA GLY A 147 14.68 -1.07 8.09
C GLY A 147 14.63 -1.53 6.62
N ASP A 148 15.24 -0.79 5.69
CA ASP A 148 15.07 -1.02 4.25
C ASP A 148 15.49 -2.43 3.81
N SER A 149 16.57 -2.98 4.36
CA SER A 149 16.99 -4.35 4.01
C SER A 149 15.96 -5.39 4.45
N ILE A 150 15.35 -5.20 5.62
CA ILE A 150 14.31 -6.10 6.15
C ILE A 150 13.03 -5.95 5.32
N ALA A 151 12.67 -4.72 4.94
CA ALA A 151 11.53 -4.47 4.07
C ALA A 151 11.67 -5.20 2.72
N GLN A 152 12.85 -5.12 2.10
CA GLN A 152 13.14 -5.81 0.84
C GLN A 152 13.10 -7.34 0.98
N GLU A 153 13.64 -7.90 2.08
CA GLU A 153 13.55 -9.34 2.38
C GLU A 153 12.10 -9.81 2.49
N LEU A 154 11.22 -8.95 3.00
CA LEU A 154 9.77 -9.19 3.10
C LEU A 154 9.00 -8.76 1.84
N LEU A 155 9.70 -8.43 0.76
CA LEU A 155 9.12 -8.06 -0.53
C LEU A 155 8.31 -6.75 -0.49
N TYR A 156 8.76 -5.77 0.31
CA TYR A 156 8.27 -4.40 0.29
C TYR A 156 9.30 -3.47 -0.37
N ALA A 157 8.81 -2.54 -1.20
CA ALA A 157 9.63 -1.48 -1.75
C ALA A 157 10.04 -0.49 -0.64
N PRO A 158 11.33 -0.13 -0.52
CA PRO A 158 11.76 0.95 0.36
C PRO A 158 11.06 2.27 0.02
N ILE A 159 10.87 3.12 1.02
CA ILE A 159 10.36 4.47 0.80
C ILE A 159 11.48 5.39 0.30
N GLY A 160 11.15 6.32 -0.60
CA GLY A 160 12.13 7.32 -1.06
C GLY A 160 12.45 8.39 0.00
N ASP A 161 13.61 9.04 -0.13
CA ASP A 161 14.14 10.05 0.79
C ASP A 161 13.12 11.15 1.17
N ALA A 162 12.33 11.61 0.20
CA ALA A 162 11.33 12.66 0.43
C ALA A 162 10.20 12.20 1.36
N LEU A 163 9.74 10.95 1.22
CA LEU A 163 8.73 10.36 2.10
C LEU A 163 9.33 10.10 3.48
N GLN A 164 10.54 9.53 3.51
CA GLN A 164 11.26 9.23 4.75
C GLN A 164 11.46 10.49 5.60
N ALA A 165 11.91 11.60 5.00
CA ALA A 165 12.10 12.87 5.69
C ALA A 165 10.79 13.41 6.31
N LYS A 166 9.68 13.37 5.57
CA LYS A 166 8.36 13.79 6.09
C LYS A 166 7.81 12.85 7.15
N ALA A 167 8.06 11.54 7.03
CA ALA A 167 7.71 10.55 8.03
C ALA A 167 8.47 10.80 9.34
N LEU A 168 9.78 10.99 9.27
CA LEU A 168 10.63 11.30 10.44
C LEU A 168 10.19 12.58 11.15
N ALA A 169 9.79 13.62 10.40
CA ALA A 169 9.23 14.84 10.98
C ALA A 169 7.90 14.59 11.73
N ASN A 170 7.06 13.68 11.24
CA ASN A 170 5.82 13.29 11.93
C ASN A 170 6.08 12.40 13.15
N VAL A 171 7.18 11.65 13.21
CA VAL A 171 7.56 10.88 14.42
C VAL A 171 7.80 11.81 15.62
N ASP A 172 8.34 13.01 15.39
CA ASP A 172 8.57 13.98 16.48
C ASP A 172 7.29 14.43 17.17
N ARG A 173 6.16 14.38 16.46
CA ARG A 173 4.84 14.77 16.94
C ARG A 173 4.22 13.77 17.92
N ILE A 174 4.75 12.56 17.99
CA ILE A 174 4.26 11.55 18.94
C ILE A 174 4.43 12.10 20.36
N ASN A 175 3.35 12.11 21.14
CA ASN A 175 3.34 12.65 22.49
C ASN A 175 3.78 14.13 22.64
N GLU A 176 3.68 14.95 21.60
CA GLU A 176 4.04 16.38 21.65
C GLU A 176 3.12 17.23 22.54
N GLU A 177 1.89 16.79 22.76
CA GLU A 177 0.85 17.49 23.53
C GLU A 177 0.79 17.06 25.02
N GLY A 178 1.55 16.04 25.43
CA GLY A 178 1.61 15.54 26.82
C GLY A 178 0.59 14.45 27.14
#